data_AF-A0A4S3PIG4-F1
#
_entry.id   AF-A0A4S3PIG4-F1
#
_cell.length_a   1.000
_cell.length_b   1.000
_cell.length_c   1.000
_cell.angle_alpha   90.00
_cell.angle_beta   90.00
_cell.angle_gamma   90.00
#
_symmetry.space_group_name_H-M   'P 1'
#
loop_
_entity.id
_entity.type
_entity.pdbx_description
1 polymer ?
#
loop_
_entity_poly.entity_id
_entity_poly.type
_entity_poly.pdbx_seq_one_letter_code
_entity_poly.pdbx_strand_id
1 'polypeptide(L)'
;MESFSVWNLNVDSSFEQTMEIYESYTNWRVTEIDPYNGETLEFSIEVIQEDDFEFFLDNDEENNIRFAQVNYRREKVYSIERNNPLRDKRIKLTDVTFFVFEYMGSVNFIALRGSGPNTLTALRAANNCTNNNEIVADNLDLTEDFFYWVFQRHMNHTNRELYPGSNTFVDALTGFSGNTRDEVNNMWGRGNRISRILVTLAFLFNNESLKSLTPDFKYQDENLEVELTLSGTFKFNEQSHIGRYIFEHDPIKKKACLLMLFVLEIFPNVKRAYNNHLADETWGADHQLNFIAGIGSEIQDRVEEKLQAIRLMLEEDEE
;
A
#
# COMPACT_ATOMS: atom_id res chain seq x y z
N MET A 1 -6.48 8.80 -2.78
CA MET A 1 -5.61 7.61 -2.67
C MET A 1 -6.30 6.43 -3.32
N GLU A 2 -5.61 5.75 -4.21
CA GLU A 2 -6.10 4.54 -4.88
C GLU A 2 -5.55 3.31 -4.19
N SER A 3 -6.39 2.27 -4.05
CA SER A 3 -5.97 1.03 -3.39
C SER A 3 -5.22 0.11 -4.34
N PHE A 4 -4.18 -0.56 -3.83
CA PHE A 4 -3.46 -1.60 -4.56
C PHE A 4 -3.09 -2.78 -3.65
N SER A 5 -2.64 -3.87 -4.26
CA SER A 5 -2.09 -5.05 -3.59
C SER A 5 -1.01 -5.69 -4.45
N VAL A 6 -0.04 -6.33 -3.80
CA VAL A 6 1.11 -6.97 -4.45
C VAL A 6 0.91 -8.48 -4.42
N TRP A 7 1.29 -9.16 -5.50
CA TRP A 7 1.11 -10.59 -5.66
C TRP A 7 2.28 -11.20 -6.42
N ASN A 8 2.62 -12.44 -6.09
CA ASN A 8 3.72 -13.16 -6.71
C ASN A 8 3.19 -14.42 -7.39
N LEU A 9 3.68 -14.70 -8.61
CA LEU A 9 3.49 -15.97 -9.28
C LEU A 9 4.54 -16.95 -8.74
N ASN A 10 4.08 -17.98 -8.02
CA ASN A 10 4.91 -19.02 -7.42
C ASN A 10 5.07 -20.24 -8.36
N VAL A 11 5.18 -19.96 -9.65
CA VAL A 11 5.40 -20.95 -10.72
C VAL A 11 6.52 -20.39 -11.59
N ASP A 12 7.44 -21.25 -12.01
CA ASP A 12 8.49 -20.87 -12.97
C ASP A 12 7.84 -20.42 -14.28
N SER A 13 7.79 -19.11 -14.48
CA SER A 13 7.31 -18.46 -15.68
C SER A 13 8.08 -17.15 -15.86
N SER A 14 8.34 -16.76 -17.11
CA SER A 14 8.86 -15.44 -17.44
C SER A 14 7.73 -14.44 -17.71
N PHE A 15 8.10 -13.16 -17.81
CA PHE A 15 7.22 -12.09 -18.30
C PHE A 15 6.66 -12.42 -19.68
N GLU A 16 7.51 -12.83 -20.63
CA GLU A 16 7.10 -13.15 -22.01
C GLU A 16 6.10 -14.31 -22.04
N GLN A 17 6.35 -15.37 -21.26
CA GLN A 17 5.42 -16.50 -21.17
C GLN A 17 4.05 -16.06 -20.61
N THR A 18 4.06 -15.12 -19.67
CA THR A 18 2.83 -14.54 -19.10
C THR A 18 2.10 -13.67 -20.14
N MET A 19 2.83 -12.92 -20.96
CA MET A 19 2.26 -12.17 -22.10
C MET A 19 1.62 -13.11 -23.13
N GLU A 20 2.29 -14.23 -23.47
CA GLU A 20 1.73 -15.24 -24.38
C GLU A 20 0.42 -15.84 -23.85
N ILE A 21 0.29 -16.04 -22.53
CA ILE A 21 -0.96 -16.48 -21.89
C ILE A 21 -2.07 -15.46 -22.15
N TYR A 22 -1.79 -14.17 -21.99
CA TYR A 22 -2.78 -13.12 -22.23
C TYR A 22 -3.14 -12.97 -23.70
N GLU A 23 -2.18 -13.01 -24.61
CA GLU A 23 -2.46 -12.92 -26.06
C GLU A 23 -3.29 -14.11 -26.56
N SER A 24 -3.07 -15.30 -25.97
CA SER A 24 -3.77 -16.53 -26.34
C SER A 24 -5.07 -16.76 -25.56
N TYR A 25 -5.58 -15.77 -24.81
CA TYR A 25 -6.71 -15.97 -23.89
C TYR A 25 -7.99 -16.51 -24.53
N THR A 26 -8.20 -16.20 -25.82
CA THR A 26 -9.35 -16.73 -26.57
C THR A 26 -9.31 -18.25 -26.73
N ASN A 27 -8.15 -18.88 -26.62
CA ASN A 27 -7.94 -20.31 -26.81
C ASN A 27 -8.23 -21.13 -25.56
N TRP A 28 -8.03 -20.55 -24.38
CA TRP A 28 -8.17 -21.24 -23.09
C TRP A 28 -9.34 -20.72 -22.23
N ARG A 29 -9.91 -19.55 -22.54
CA ARG A 29 -11.07 -19.03 -21.79
C ARG A 29 -12.25 -20.00 -21.82
N VAL A 30 -12.96 -20.07 -20.70
CA VAL A 30 -14.22 -20.83 -20.62
C VAL A 30 -15.37 -19.90 -20.93
N THR A 31 -16.05 -20.15 -22.06
CA THR A 31 -17.25 -19.41 -22.45
C THR A 31 -18.42 -19.76 -21.53
N GLU A 32 -18.93 -18.77 -20.82
CA GLU A 32 -20.16 -18.89 -20.02
C GLU A 32 -21.33 -18.23 -20.76
N ILE A 33 -22.55 -18.72 -20.52
CA ILE A 33 -23.77 -18.19 -21.11
C ILE A 33 -24.73 -17.75 -20.02
N ASP A 34 -25.43 -16.65 -20.26
CA ASP A 34 -26.52 -16.20 -19.42
C ASP A 34 -27.70 -17.20 -19.54
N PRO A 35 -28.14 -17.81 -18.43
CA PRO A 35 -29.18 -18.83 -18.46
C PRO A 35 -30.58 -18.29 -18.82
N TYR A 36 -30.80 -16.98 -18.79
CA TYR A 36 -32.12 -16.38 -19.06
C TYR A 36 -32.33 -16.05 -20.54
N ASN A 37 -31.31 -15.48 -21.21
CA ASN A 37 -31.42 -15.04 -22.61
C ASN A 37 -30.45 -15.76 -23.57
N GLY A 38 -29.52 -16.58 -23.06
CA GLY A 38 -28.55 -17.33 -23.88
C GLY A 38 -27.39 -16.50 -24.41
N GLU A 39 -27.24 -15.24 -23.99
CA GLU A 39 -26.14 -14.39 -24.40
C GLU A 39 -24.81 -14.89 -23.82
N THR A 40 -23.72 -14.73 -24.59
CA THR A 40 -22.38 -15.05 -24.10
C THR A 40 -21.94 -14.01 -23.07
N LEU A 41 -21.50 -14.47 -21.90
CA LEU A 41 -20.98 -13.61 -20.85
C LEU A 41 -19.58 -13.10 -21.21
N GLU A 42 -19.29 -11.87 -20.80
CA GLU A 42 -18.01 -11.23 -21.07
C GLU A 42 -16.85 -12.01 -20.41
N PHE A 43 -15.79 -12.26 -21.19
CA PHE A 43 -14.47 -12.64 -20.71
C PHE A 43 -13.45 -11.99 -21.64
N SER A 44 -12.73 -10.99 -21.15
CA SER A 44 -11.75 -10.21 -21.90
C SER A 44 -10.50 -9.95 -21.06
N ILE A 45 -9.37 -10.01 -21.75
CA ILE A 45 -8.06 -9.58 -21.26
C ILE A 45 -7.55 -8.60 -22.31
N GLU A 46 -7.31 -7.37 -21.91
CA GLU A 46 -6.68 -6.34 -22.72
C GLU A 46 -5.32 -6.03 -22.12
N VAL A 47 -4.28 -6.14 -22.92
CA VAL A 47 -2.91 -5.81 -22.54
C VAL A 47 -2.54 -4.48 -23.18
N ILE A 48 -2.10 -3.54 -22.35
CA ILE A 48 -1.55 -2.26 -22.76
C ILE A 48 -0.06 -2.32 -22.47
N GLN A 49 0.73 -2.32 -23.53
CA GLN A 49 2.18 -2.40 -23.49
C GLN A 49 2.75 -1.49 -24.57
N GLU A 50 3.72 -0.67 -24.19
CA GLU A 50 4.48 0.19 -25.10
C GLU A 50 5.98 -0.08 -24.93
N ASP A 51 6.79 0.30 -25.91
CA ASP A 51 8.23 0.03 -25.91
C ASP A 51 8.95 0.77 -24.76
N ASP A 52 8.40 1.88 -24.27
CA ASP A 52 8.97 2.68 -23.20
C ASP A 52 8.38 2.35 -21.80
N PHE A 53 7.58 1.29 -21.69
CA PHE A 53 7.05 0.80 -20.41
C PHE A 53 8.12 0.01 -19.65
N GLU A 54 9.07 0.79 -19.13
CA GLU A 54 10.22 0.32 -18.39
C GLU A 54 10.40 1.11 -17.11
N PHE A 55 10.79 0.41 -16.04
CA PHE A 55 11.14 0.99 -14.76
C PHE A 55 12.63 0.84 -14.51
N PHE A 56 13.34 1.92 -14.21
CA PHE A 56 14.79 1.92 -13.97
C PHE A 56 15.10 1.79 -12.48
N LEU A 57 15.60 0.63 -12.07
CA LEU A 57 15.98 0.35 -10.68
C LEU A 57 17.23 1.15 -10.31
N ASP A 58 17.27 1.71 -9.11
CA ASP A 58 18.35 2.54 -8.56
C ASP A 58 18.73 3.74 -9.45
N ASN A 59 17.81 4.20 -10.30
CA ASN A 59 18.09 5.21 -11.34
C ASN A 59 19.13 4.77 -12.38
N ASP A 60 19.31 3.47 -12.61
CA ASP A 60 20.25 2.92 -13.57
C ASP A 60 19.54 2.44 -14.84
N GLU A 61 19.90 3.04 -15.99
CA GLU A 61 19.37 2.67 -17.30
C GLU A 61 19.75 1.24 -17.72
N GLU A 62 20.84 0.69 -17.19
CA GLU A 62 21.25 -0.70 -17.46
C GLU A 62 20.43 -1.72 -16.65
N ASN A 63 19.68 -1.27 -15.64
CA ASN A 63 18.88 -2.11 -14.74
C ASN A 63 17.39 -1.80 -14.90
N ASN A 64 16.88 -2.03 -16.10
CA ASN A 64 15.48 -1.78 -16.44
C ASN A 64 14.59 -3.01 -16.22
N ILE A 65 13.35 -2.76 -15.80
CA ILE A 65 12.31 -3.78 -15.62
C ILE A 65 11.17 -3.42 -16.53
N ARG A 66 10.89 -4.29 -17.51
CA ARG A 66 9.75 -4.15 -18.41
C ARG A 66 8.46 -4.50 -17.68
N PHE A 67 7.39 -3.79 -18.00
CA PHE A 67 6.07 -4.07 -17.45
C PHE A 67 4.97 -3.89 -18.49
N ALA A 68 3.79 -4.40 -18.19
CA ALA A 68 2.57 -4.16 -18.95
C ALA A 68 1.40 -3.89 -18.01
N GLN A 69 0.40 -3.14 -18.47
CA GLN A 69 -0.90 -3.08 -17.80
C GLN A 69 -1.83 -4.11 -18.40
N VAL A 70 -2.57 -4.82 -17.55
CA VAL A 70 -3.57 -5.79 -17.95
C VAL A 70 -4.92 -5.38 -17.37
N ASN A 71 -5.90 -5.19 -18.25
CA ASN A 71 -7.30 -5.00 -17.88
C ASN A 71 -8.03 -6.33 -18.04
N TYR A 72 -8.48 -6.91 -16.93
CA TYR A 72 -9.25 -8.14 -16.93
C TYR A 72 -10.72 -7.87 -16.58
N ARG A 73 -11.62 -8.32 -17.46
CA ARG A 73 -13.06 -8.25 -17.24
C ARG A 73 -13.71 -9.60 -17.44
N ARG A 74 -14.54 -9.99 -16.47
CA ARG A 74 -15.34 -11.23 -16.56
C ARG A 74 -16.70 -11.08 -15.91
N GLU A 75 -17.71 -11.50 -16.65
CA GLU A 75 -19.04 -11.71 -16.13
C GLU A 75 -19.23 -13.17 -15.67
N LYS A 76 -19.90 -13.33 -14.53
CA LYS A 76 -20.30 -14.64 -14.01
C LYS A 76 -21.74 -14.62 -13.55
N VAL A 77 -22.39 -15.77 -13.69
CA VAL A 77 -23.70 -16.00 -13.08
C VAL A 77 -23.54 -16.11 -11.57
N TYR A 78 -24.28 -15.29 -10.82
CA TYR A 78 -24.43 -15.44 -9.40
C TYR A 78 -25.40 -16.59 -9.11
N SER A 79 -24.86 -17.73 -8.66
CA SER A 79 -25.58 -19.00 -8.56
C SER A 79 -26.91 -18.93 -7.83
N ILE A 80 -27.03 -18.05 -6.82
CA ILE A 80 -28.25 -17.88 -6.01
C ILE A 80 -29.37 -17.18 -6.81
N GLU A 81 -29.01 -16.29 -7.73
CA GLU A 81 -29.94 -15.47 -8.53
C GLU A 81 -30.05 -15.98 -9.98
N ARG A 82 -29.67 -17.25 -10.23
CA ARG A 82 -29.57 -17.84 -11.57
C ARG A 82 -30.83 -17.67 -12.43
N ASN A 83 -32.01 -17.75 -11.82
CA ASN A 83 -33.30 -17.66 -12.50
C ASN A 83 -33.96 -16.27 -12.39
N ASN A 84 -33.27 -15.30 -11.77
CA ASN A 84 -33.82 -13.96 -11.63
C ASN A 84 -33.93 -13.32 -13.01
N PRO A 85 -35.06 -12.73 -13.44
CA PRO A 85 -35.16 -12.08 -14.74
C PRO A 85 -34.26 -10.83 -14.86
N LEU A 86 -33.95 -10.18 -13.74
CA LEU A 86 -33.10 -8.99 -13.70
C LEU A 86 -31.62 -9.36 -13.84
N ARG A 87 -30.99 -8.92 -14.93
CA ARG A 87 -29.58 -9.20 -15.25
C ARG A 87 -28.64 -8.74 -14.13
N ASP A 88 -28.81 -7.54 -13.59
CA ASP A 88 -27.90 -6.98 -12.57
C ASP A 88 -27.91 -7.74 -11.23
N LYS A 89 -28.97 -8.52 -10.95
CA LYS A 89 -29.01 -9.42 -9.79
C LYS A 89 -28.39 -10.77 -10.11
N ARG A 90 -28.52 -11.22 -11.36
CA ARG A 90 -28.11 -12.53 -11.87
C ARG A 90 -26.64 -12.57 -12.29
N ILE A 91 -26.11 -11.48 -12.83
CA ILE A 91 -24.78 -11.40 -13.43
C ILE A 91 -23.92 -10.46 -12.60
N LYS A 92 -22.74 -10.93 -12.22
CA LYS A 92 -21.72 -10.15 -11.53
C LYS A 92 -20.56 -9.89 -12.46
N LEU A 93 -20.27 -8.61 -12.70
CA LEU A 93 -19.05 -8.19 -13.38
C LEU A 93 -17.89 -8.14 -12.37
N THR A 94 -16.80 -8.79 -12.72
CA THR A 94 -15.50 -8.64 -12.08
C THR A 94 -14.61 -7.87 -13.05
N ASP A 95 -14.18 -6.69 -12.63
CA ASP A 95 -13.25 -5.83 -13.36
C ASP A 95 -12.04 -5.56 -12.47
N VAL A 96 -10.84 -5.85 -12.97
CA VAL A 96 -9.56 -5.69 -12.28
C VAL A 96 -8.48 -5.27 -13.27
N THR A 97 -7.87 -4.12 -13.01
CA THR A 97 -6.63 -3.69 -13.66
C THR A 97 -5.44 -4.04 -12.78
N PHE A 98 -4.36 -4.54 -13.38
CA PHE A 98 -3.11 -4.82 -12.68
C PHE A 98 -1.90 -4.61 -13.59
N PHE A 99 -0.76 -4.30 -12.99
CA PHE A 99 0.53 -4.31 -13.65
C PHE A 99 1.18 -5.67 -13.48
N VAL A 100 1.94 -6.09 -14.47
CA VAL A 100 2.72 -7.33 -14.49
C VAL A 100 4.14 -7.02 -14.92
N PHE A 101 5.11 -7.62 -14.24
CA PHE A 101 6.54 -7.45 -14.50
C PHE A 101 7.30 -8.65 -13.96
N GLU A 102 8.53 -8.85 -14.41
CA GLU A 102 9.43 -9.87 -13.88
C GLU A 102 10.56 -9.22 -13.08
N TYR A 103 10.82 -9.75 -11.89
CA TYR A 103 11.89 -9.28 -11.02
C TYR A 103 12.51 -10.46 -10.29
N MET A 104 13.85 -10.53 -10.28
CA MET A 104 14.63 -11.61 -9.68
C MET A 104 14.19 -13.03 -10.12
N GLY A 105 13.78 -13.18 -11.39
CA GLY A 105 13.36 -14.46 -11.97
C GLY A 105 11.97 -14.93 -11.53
N SER A 106 11.13 -14.02 -11.02
CA SER A 106 9.73 -14.31 -10.69
C SER A 106 8.81 -13.25 -11.28
N VAL A 107 7.63 -13.66 -11.73
CA VAL A 107 6.60 -12.74 -12.22
C VAL A 107 5.81 -12.20 -11.03
N ASN A 108 5.69 -10.88 -10.98
CA ASN A 108 5.03 -10.13 -9.94
C ASN A 108 3.84 -9.36 -10.53
N PHE A 109 2.83 -9.14 -9.71
CA PHE A 109 1.65 -8.37 -10.07
C PHE A 109 1.38 -7.28 -9.04
N ILE A 110 1.04 -6.08 -9.52
CA ILE A 110 0.49 -5.01 -8.69
C ILE A 110 -0.94 -4.75 -9.16
N ALA A 111 -1.92 -5.28 -8.42
CA ALA A 111 -3.33 -5.08 -8.73
C ALA A 111 -3.82 -3.75 -8.19
N LEU A 112 -4.53 -2.95 -9.00
CA LEU A 112 -5.18 -1.69 -8.61
C LEU A 112 -6.50 -1.94 -7.85
N ARG A 113 -6.40 -2.84 -6.85
CA ARG A 113 -7.48 -3.29 -5.98
C ARG A 113 -6.86 -3.84 -4.69
N GLY A 114 -7.62 -3.86 -3.61
CA GLY A 114 -7.14 -4.41 -2.33
C GLY A 114 -6.87 -5.92 -2.36
N SER A 115 -6.09 -6.38 -1.38
CA SER A 115 -5.71 -7.78 -1.18
C SER A 115 -6.90 -8.57 -0.61
N GLY A 116 -7.73 -9.13 -1.49
CA GLY A 116 -8.92 -9.86 -1.11
C GLY A 116 -9.20 -11.05 -2.03
N PRO A 117 -10.09 -11.97 -1.62
CA PRO A 117 -10.39 -13.19 -2.38
C PRO A 117 -10.87 -12.93 -3.82
N ASN A 118 -11.57 -11.81 -4.04
CA ASN A 118 -12.04 -11.41 -5.36
C ASN A 118 -10.88 -11.01 -6.30
N THR A 119 -9.90 -10.27 -5.78
CA THR A 119 -8.68 -9.89 -6.53
C THR A 119 -7.88 -11.14 -6.88
N LEU A 120 -7.66 -12.03 -5.91
CA LEU A 120 -6.97 -13.31 -6.14
C LEU A 120 -7.70 -14.18 -7.18
N THR A 121 -9.02 -14.25 -7.12
CA THR A 121 -9.84 -15.00 -8.09
C THR A 121 -9.71 -14.43 -9.49
N ALA A 122 -9.68 -13.10 -9.61
CA ALA A 122 -9.49 -12.42 -10.89
C ALA A 122 -8.08 -12.67 -11.45
N LEU A 123 -7.04 -12.48 -10.65
CA LEU A 123 -5.65 -12.73 -11.06
C LEU A 123 -5.45 -14.18 -11.51
N ARG A 124 -5.94 -15.17 -10.76
CA ARG A 124 -5.86 -16.59 -11.16
C ARG A 124 -6.58 -16.86 -12.46
N ALA A 125 -7.75 -16.25 -12.67
CA ALA A 125 -8.51 -16.43 -13.90
C ALA A 125 -7.85 -15.75 -15.11
N ALA A 126 -7.23 -14.58 -14.91
CA ALA A 126 -6.50 -13.86 -15.96
C ALA A 126 -5.21 -14.60 -16.38
N ASN A 127 -4.55 -15.26 -15.43
CA ASN A 127 -3.29 -15.98 -15.64
C ASN A 127 -3.45 -17.48 -15.95
N ASN A 128 -4.68 -17.94 -16.23
CA ASN A 128 -4.98 -19.36 -16.50
C ASN A 128 -4.45 -20.34 -15.43
N CYS A 129 -4.46 -19.92 -14.16
CA CYS A 129 -4.00 -20.75 -13.05
C CYS A 129 -4.98 -21.88 -12.77
N THR A 130 -4.47 -23.10 -12.56
CA THR A 130 -5.31 -24.30 -12.32
C THR A 130 -5.15 -24.89 -10.93
N ASN A 131 -3.98 -24.71 -10.32
CA ASN A 131 -3.66 -25.20 -9.00
C ASN A 131 -3.83 -24.13 -7.92
N ASN A 132 -3.95 -24.58 -6.69
CA ASN A 132 -3.92 -23.71 -5.53
C ASN A 132 -2.50 -23.16 -5.33
N ASN A 133 -2.41 -21.93 -4.82
CA ASN A 133 -1.15 -21.26 -4.45
C ASN A 133 -0.18 -20.95 -5.60
N GLU A 134 -0.63 -21.00 -6.87
CA GLU A 134 0.15 -20.48 -8.00
C GLU A 134 0.33 -18.95 -7.89
N ILE A 135 -0.68 -18.25 -7.36
CA ILE A 135 -0.59 -16.83 -7.03
C ILE A 135 -0.79 -16.68 -5.52
N VAL A 136 0.13 -15.94 -4.89
CA VAL A 136 0.17 -15.66 -3.46
C VAL A 136 0.24 -14.16 -3.24
N ALA A 137 -0.51 -13.65 -2.25
CA ALA A 137 -0.45 -12.25 -1.86
C ALA A 137 0.88 -11.94 -1.17
N ASP A 138 1.49 -10.82 -1.53
CA ASP A 138 2.60 -10.23 -0.78
C ASP A 138 2.07 -9.09 0.08
N ASN A 139 1.95 -9.38 1.38
CA ASN A 139 1.47 -8.41 2.37
C ASN A 139 2.61 -7.59 2.96
N LEU A 140 3.81 -7.65 2.38
CA LEU A 140 5.00 -6.91 2.80
C LEU A 140 5.43 -7.20 4.25
N ASP A 141 4.99 -8.33 4.81
CA ASP A 141 5.22 -8.78 6.19
C ASP A 141 5.04 -7.67 7.25
N LEU A 142 4.00 -6.85 7.09
CA LEU A 142 3.70 -5.77 8.01
C LEU A 142 3.15 -6.28 9.35
N THR A 143 3.64 -5.70 10.43
CA THR A 143 3.19 -5.98 11.80
C THR A 143 2.81 -4.67 12.49
N GLU A 144 2.08 -4.78 13.59
CA GLU A 144 1.78 -3.60 14.42
C GLU A 144 3.08 -2.98 14.97
N ASP A 145 4.05 -3.81 15.38
CA ASP A 145 5.36 -3.37 15.87
C ASP A 145 6.12 -2.51 14.83
N PHE A 146 6.04 -2.89 13.55
CA PHE A 146 6.60 -2.09 12.46
C PHE A 146 5.99 -0.68 12.41
N PHE A 147 4.67 -0.54 12.64
CA PHE A 147 4.05 0.79 12.68
C PHE A 147 4.54 1.62 13.87
N TYR A 148 4.68 1.03 15.06
CA TYR A 148 5.27 1.72 16.21
C TYR A 148 6.72 2.15 15.95
N TRP A 149 7.50 1.32 15.26
CA TRP A 149 8.85 1.68 14.84
C TRP A 149 8.84 2.88 13.90
N VAL A 150 7.98 2.89 12.87
CA VAL A 150 7.83 4.04 11.96
C VAL A 150 7.43 5.33 12.71
N PHE A 151 6.51 5.24 13.67
CA PHE A 151 6.14 6.36 14.54
C PHE A 151 7.34 6.89 15.33
N GLN A 152 8.08 5.99 15.98
CA GLN A 152 9.27 6.35 16.75
C GLN A 152 10.31 7.03 15.87
N ARG A 153 10.55 6.50 14.66
CA ARG A 153 11.49 7.07 13.69
C ARG A 153 11.10 8.48 13.31
N HIS A 154 9.83 8.71 13.00
CA HIS A 154 9.34 10.03 12.65
C HIS A 154 9.43 11.03 13.81
N MET A 155 9.02 10.63 15.01
CA MET A 155 8.95 11.49 16.20
C MET A 155 10.33 11.85 16.76
N ASN A 156 11.23 10.88 16.88
CA ASN A 156 12.48 11.03 17.63
C ASN A 156 13.70 11.22 16.73
N HIS A 157 13.57 10.87 15.44
CA HIS A 157 14.67 10.86 14.48
C HIS A 157 14.28 11.54 13.17
N THR A 158 13.47 12.60 13.24
CA THR A 158 13.14 13.44 12.08
C THR A 158 14.42 13.90 11.37
N ASN A 159 14.41 13.86 10.03
CA ASN A 159 15.56 14.21 9.18
C ASN A 159 16.82 13.35 9.38
N ARG A 160 16.68 12.15 9.97
CA ARG A 160 17.77 11.16 10.01
C ARG A 160 17.47 10.00 9.09
N GLU A 161 18.49 9.60 8.35
CA GLU A 161 18.45 8.41 7.52
C GLU A 161 18.04 7.20 8.37
N LEU A 162 17.28 6.30 7.74
CA LEU A 162 16.84 5.06 8.36
C LEU A 162 18.02 4.17 8.74
N TYR A 163 19.10 4.19 7.95
CA TYR A 163 20.40 3.61 8.27
C TYR A 163 21.49 4.34 7.45
N PRO A 164 22.76 4.33 7.90
CA PRO A 164 23.81 5.13 7.26
C PRO A 164 23.98 4.82 5.77
N GLY A 165 23.93 5.86 4.94
CA GLY A 165 24.14 5.77 3.49
C GLY A 165 22.90 5.33 2.70
N SER A 166 21.74 5.15 3.35
CA SER A 166 20.52 4.72 2.66
C SER A 166 19.81 5.83 1.91
N ASN A 167 20.08 7.09 2.26
CA ASN A 167 19.33 8.27 1.82
C ASN A 167 17.80 8.06 1.90
N THR A 168 17.34 7.26 2.88
CA THR A 168 15.93 6.90 3.09
C THR A 168 15.45 7.48 4.41
N PHE A 169 14.26 8.09 4.43
CA PHE A 169 13.71 8.78 5.59
C PHE A 169 12.20 8.52 5.72
N VAL A 170 11.69 8.67 6.95
CA VAL A 170 10.27 8.93 7.21
C VAL A 170 10.13 10.44 7.35
N ASP A 171 9.64 11.11 6.30
CA ASP A 171 9.60 12.57 6.24
C ASP A 171 8.33 13.12 6.93
N ALA A 172 7.22 12.42 6.75
CA ALA A 172 5.96 12.73 7.39
C ALA A 172 5.16 11.47 7.75
N LEU A 173 4.18 11.65 8.62
CA LEU A 173 3.05 10.74 8.80
C LEU A 173 1.81 11.55 8.49
N THR A 174 0.94 11.11 7.61
CA THR A 174 -0.22 11.89 7.16
C THR A 174 -1.55 11.27 7.56
N GLY A 175 -1.54 10.02 8.04
CA GLY A 175 -2.72 9.35 8.57
C GLY A 175 -2.40 8.02 9.27
N PHE A 176 -3.36 7.52 10.05
CA PHE A 176 -3.38 6.18 10.63
C PHE A 176 -4.84 5.80 10.95
N SER A 177 -5.15 4.51 11.15
CA SER A 177 -6.50 4.08 11.57
C SER A 177 -6.49 2.75 12.35
N GLY A 178 -7.54 2.54 13.15
CA GLY A 178 -7.74 1.40 14.04
C GLY A 178 -9.09 0.69 13.85
N ASN A 179 -9.72 0.25 14.94
CA ASN A 179 -10.94 -0.58 14.89
C ASN A 179 -12.24 0.24 14.69
N THR A 180 -12.27 1.52 15.03
CA THR A 180 -13.38 2.41 14.68
C THR A 180 -13.01 3.29 13.49
N ARG A 181 -13.96 3.42 12.55
CA ARG A 181 -13.85 4.34 11.41
C ARG A 181 -14.33 5.74 11.82
N ASP A 182 -13.86 6.27 12.94
CA ASP A 182 -14.35 7.54 13.45
C ASP A 182 -13.32 8.64 13.22
N GLU A 183 -13.68 9.53 12.29
CA GLU A 183 -13.42 10.98 12.06
C GLU A 183 -12.16 11.71 12.59
N VAL A 184 -11.26 11.10 13.34
CA VAL A 184 -9.99 11.70 13.81
C VAL A 184 -8.88 11.62 12.73
N ASN A 185 -9.13 10.87 11.65
CA ASN A 185 -8.13 10.44 10.66
C ASN A 185 -7.61 11.52 9.69
N ASN A 186 -8.17 12.75 9.71
CA ASN A 186 -7.79 13.82 8.76
C ASN A 186 -6.91 14.94 9.39
N MET A 187 -6.36 14.74 10.59
CA MET A 187 -5.73 15.81 11.37
C MET A 187 -4.19 15.85 11.36
N TRP A 188 -3.53 15.34 10.32
CA TRP A 188 -2.08 15.52 10.12
C TRP A 188 -1.75 16.53 9.00
N GLY A 189 -2.44 17.68 9.01
CA GLY A 189 -2.05 18.84 8.23
C GLY A 189 -1.02 19.68 9.00
N ARG A 190 0.28 19.54 8.71
CA ARG A 190 1.38 20.48 9.05
C ARG A 190 1.35 21.12 10.46
N GLY A 191 0.78 20.45 11.47
CA GLY A 191 0.65 20.99 12.82
C GLY A 191 1.95 20.88 13.62
N ASN A 192 2.14 21.80 14.58
CA ASN A 192 3.21 21.77 15.57
C ASN A 192 3.30 20.39 16.27
N ARG A 193 4.50 19.99 16.69
CA ARG A 193 4.83 18.71 17.39
C ARG A 193 3.80 18.29 18.45
N ILE A 194 3.20 19.26 19.15
CA ILE A 194 2.17 19.04 20.18
C ILE A 194 0.91 18.37 19.62
N SER A 195 0.39 18.84 18.47
CA SER A 195 -0.80 18.27 17.85
C SER A 195 -0.57 16.81 17.45
N ARG A 196 0.64 16.50 17.00
CA ARG A 196 1.04 15.15 16.59
C ARG A 196 1.04 14.20 17.79
N ILE A 197 1.65 14.62 18.89
CA ILE A 197 1.76 13.84 20.13
C ILE A 197 0.39 13.56 20.75
N LEU A 198 -0.46 14.59 20.88
CA LEU A 198 -1.81 14.44 21.46
C LEU A 198 -2.70 13.52 20.62
N VAL A 199 -2.65 13.65 19.29
CA VAL A 199 -3.43 12.81 18.37
C VAL A 199 -2.94 11.37 18.38
N THR A 200 -1.62 11.15 18.35
CA THR A 200 -1.03 9.80 18.47
C THR A 200 -1.44 9.14 19.79
N LEU A 201 -1.36 9.84 20.92
CA LEU A 201 -1.72 9.26 22.21
C LEU A 201 -3.24 9.04 22.36
N ALA A 202 -4.09 9.97 21.90
CA ALA A 202 -5.54 9.77 21.91
C ALA A 202 -5.93 8.51 21.14
N PHE A 203 -5.24 8.24 20.03
CA PHE A 203 -5.41 7.01 19.29
C PHE A 203 -4.91 5.77 20.07
N LEU A 204 -3.68 5.82 20.58
CA LEU A 204 -3.10 4.70 21.33
C LEU A 204 -3.89 4.37 22.61
N PHE A 205 -4.47 5.36 23.29
CA PHE A 205 -5.26 5.17 24.52
C PHE A 205 -6.68 4.65 24.29
N ASN A 206 -7.23 4.82 23.09
CA ASN A 206 -8.55 4.26 22.76
C ASN A 206 -8.52 2.72 22.59
N ASN A 207 -7.41 2.05 22.95
CA ASN A 207 -7.21 0.60 22.85
C ASN A 207 -7.50 0.05 21.44
N GLU A 208 -7.26 0.87 20.42
CA GLU A 208 -7.36 0.43 19.05
C GLU A 208 -6.04 -0.17 18.60
N SER A 209 -6.05 -1.44 18.19
CA SER A 209 -4.92 -2.01 17.48
C SER A 209 -4.68 -1.21 16.19
N LEU A 210 -3.44 -0.74 15.95
CA LEU A 210 -3.10 -0.04 14.70
C LEU A 210 -3.36 -0.97 13.50
N LYS A 211 -4.29 -0.60 12.63
CA LYS A 211 -4.60 -1.37 11.40
C LYS A 211 -3.93 -0.79 10.17
N SER A 212 -3.66 0.51 10.19
CA SER A 212 -3.01 1.21 9.08
C SER A 212 -2.19 2.40 9.53
N LEU A 213 -1.20 2.75 8.73
CA LEU A 213 -0.34 3.92 8.89
C LEU A 213 -0.02 4.49 7.51
N THR A 214 -0.05 5.81 7.36
CA THR A 214 0.23 6.51 6.10
C THR A 214 1.49 7.36 6.26
N PRO A 215 2.69 6.77 6.14
CA PRO A 215 3.93 7.53 6.05
C PRO A 215 4.10 8.18 4.68
N ASP A 216 4.81 9.31 4.67
CA ASP A 216 5.51 9.84 3.50
C ASP A 216 6.98 9.41 3.61
N PHE A 217 7.38 8.47 2.75
CA PHE A 217 8.74 8.00 2.69
C PHE A 217 9.52 8.81 1.66
N LYS A 218 10.70 9.27 2.07
CA LYS A 218 11.67 9.86 1.14
C LYS A 218 12.77 8.85 0.85
N TYR A 219 13.08 8.64 -0.41
CA TYR A 219 14.21 7.83 -0.87
C TYR A 219 14.95 8.59 -1.96
N GLN A 220 16.21 8.96 -1.69
CA GLN A 220 16.94 9.88 -2.55
C GLN A 220 16.16 11.20 -2.75
N ASP A 221 15.88 11.57 -4.01
CA ASP A 221 15.09 12.74 -4.37
C ASP A 221 13.61 12.40 -4.63
N GLU A 222 13.20 11.15 -4.39
CA GLU A 222 11.83 10.69 -4.50
C GLU A 222 11.11 10.79 -3.15
N ASN A 223 9.87 11.26 -3.13
CA ASN A 223 8.96 11.06 -2.00
C ASN A 223 7.70 10.31 -2.43
N LEU A 224 7.16 9.49 -1.54
CA LEU A 224 5.95 8.76 -1.81
C LEU A 224 5.14 8.52 -0.54
N GLU A 225 3.92 9.03 -0.56
CA GLU A 225 2.92 8.80 0.48
C GLU A 225 2.14 7.53 0.19
N VAL A 226 2.21 6.57 1.11
CA VAL A 226 1.54 5.27 0.99
C VAL A 226 0.87 4.90 2.30
N GLU A 227 -0.44 4.66 2.26
CA GLU A 227 -1.18 4.03 3.35
C GLU A 227 -0.86 2.53 3.36
N LEU A 228 -0.14 2.11 4.40
CA LEU A 228 0.17 0.73 4.74
C LEU A 228 -0.95 0.16 5.60
N THR A 229 -1.42 -1.05 5.30
CA THR A 229 -2.39 -1.74 6.17
C THR A 229 -1.96 -3.17 6.47
N LEU A 230 -2.29 -3.68 7.66
CA LEU A 230 -1.99 -5.06 8.03
C LEU A 230 -2.76 -6.10 7.18
N SER A 231 -3.76 -5.66 6.43
CA SER A 231 -4.52 -6.54 5.53
C SER A 231 -3.80 -6.85 4.21
N GLY A 232 -2.69 -6.16 3.90
CA GLY A 232 -2.03 -6.21 2.60
C GLY A 232 -2.72 -5.41 1.50
N THR A 233 -3.78 -4.65 1.84
CA THR A 233 -4.33 -3.62 0.95
C THR A 233 -3.62 -2.31 1.23
N PHE A 234 -2.89 -1.79 0.26
CA PHE A 234 -2.21 -0.51 0.38
C PHE A 234 -3.00 0.57 -0.33
N LYS A 235 -2.74 1.84 -0.04
CA LYS A 235 -3.21 2.93 -0.89
C LYS A 235 -2.09 3.90 -1.15
N PHE A 236 -1.93 4.35 -2.39
CA PHE A 236 -0.92 5.35 -2.73
C PHE A 236 -1.57 6.67 -3.14
N ASN A 237 -0.84 7.75 -2.93
CA ASN A 237 -1.22 9.07 -3.40
C ASN A 237 -0.30 9.50 -4.56
N GLU A 238 -0.75 9.28 -5.79
CA GLU A 238 0.00 9.67 -6.99
C GLU A 238 0.34 11.18 -7.02
N GLN A 239 -0.53 12.02 -6.44
CA GLN A 239 -0.43 13.47 -6.51
C GLN A 239 0.55 14.07 -5.49
N SER A 240 0.89 13.33 -4.43
CA SER A 240 1.87 13.81 -3.43
C SER A 240 3.31 13.59 -3.86
N HIS A 241 3.53 12.86 -4.95
CA HIS A 241 4.85 12.52 -5.46
C HIS A 241 5.61 13.74 -6.01
N ILE A 242 6.87 13.83 -5.61
CA ILE A 242 7.93 14.73 -6.05
C ILE A 242 9.13 13.82 -6.30
N GLY A 243 9.74 13.96 -7.47
CA GLY A 243 10.82 13.09 -7.92
C GLY A 243 10.85 12.96 -9.43
N ARG A 244 11.53 11.93 -9.94
CA ARG A 244 11.78 11.76 -11.38
C ARG A 244 10.52 11.57 -12.22
N TYR A 245 9.45 11.03 -11.62
CA TYR A 245 8.20 10.75 -12.33
C TYR A 245 7.18 11.89 -12.26
N ILE A 246 7.54 13.05 -11.71
CA ILE A 246 6.61 14.19 -11.59
C ILE A 246 6.11 14.68 -12.96
N PHE A 247 6.99 14.67 -13.97
CA PHE A 247 6.72 15.12 -15.34
C PHE A 247 6.38 13.98 -16.30
N GLU A 248 6.22 12.74 -15.82
CA GLU A 248 5.74 11.65 -16.67
C GLU A 248 4.31 11.97 -17.12
N HIS A 249 4.13 12.00 -18.44
CA HIS A 249 2.89 12.42 -19.08
C HIS A 249 1.96 11.24 -19.36
N ASP A 250 2.52 10.05 -19.53
CA ASP A 250 1.72 8.85 -19.65
C ASP A 250 1.21 8.43 -18.24
N PRO A 251 -0.11 8.45 -18.01
CA PRO A 251 -0.66 8.16 -16.69
C PRO A 251 -0.52 6.68 -16.28
N ILE A 252 -0.47 5.76 -17.25
CA ILE A 252 -0.28 4.33 -17.00
C ILE A 252 1.17 4.09 -16.54
N LYS A 253 2.13 4.60 -17.32
CA LYS A 253 3.56 4.51 -17.02
C LYS A 253 3.90 5.18 -15.70
N LYS A 254 3.43 6.42 -15.48
CA LYS A 254 3.64 7.14 -14.22
C LYS A 254 3.19 6.31 -13.03
N LYS A 255 1.96 5.78 -13.10
CA LYS A 255 1.38 4.99 -12.02
C LYS A 255 2.15 3.70 -11.77
N ALA A 256 2.48 2.96 -12.82
CA ALA A 256 3.27 1.74 -12.73
C ALA A 256 4.63 2.01 -12.07
N CYS A 257 5.37 3.01 -12.57
CA CYS A 257 6.69 3.37 -12.06
C CYS A 257 6.66 3.81 -10.60
N LEU A 258 5.65 4.56 -10.16
CA LEU A 258 5.51 4.95 -8.75
C LEU A 258 5.22 3.76 -7.84
N LEU A 259 4.38 2.83 -8.28
CA LEU A 259 4.09 1.61 -7.53
C LEU A 259 5.30 0.68 -7.49
N MET A 260 6.06 0.56 -8.58
CA MET A 260 7.30 -0.22 -8.63
C MET A 260 8.42 0.42 -7.79
N LEU A 261 8.58 1.74 -7.83
CA LEU A 261 9.46 2.50 -6.93
C LEU A 261 9.17 2.17 -5.46
N PHE A 262 7.88 2.12 -5.08
CA PHE A 262 7.50 1.72 -3.74
C PHE A 262 7.91 0.28 -3.40
N VAL A 263 7.48 -0.68 -4.24
CA VAL A 263 7.60 -2.11 -3.95
C VAL A 263 9.03 -2.62 -4.06
N LEU A 264 9.82 -2.07 -4.99
CA LEU A 264 11.16 -2.57 -5.33
C LEU A 264 12.30 -1.80 -4.66
N GLU A 265 12.10 -0.52 -4.34
CA GLU A 265 13.17 0.32 -3.79
C GLU A 265 12.83 0.85 -2.40
N ILE A 266 11.76 1.63 -2.26
CA ILE A 266 11.45 2.34 -1.01
C ILE A 266 11.14 1.35 0.11
N PHE A 267 10.15 0.49 -0.07
CA PHE A 267 9.70 -0.42 0.97
C PHE A 267 10.79 -1.42 1.38
N PRO A 268 11.54 -2.07 0.45
CA PRO A 268 12.65 -2.94 0.83
C PRO A 268 13.73 -2.22 1.65
N ASN A 269 14.05 -0.97 1.31
CA ASN A 269 15.00 -0.16 2.11
C ASN A 269 14.45 0.14 3.52
N VAL A 270 13.17 0.50 3.64
CA VAL A 270 12.53 0.73 4.94
C VAL A 270 12.50 -0.56 5.77
N LYS A 271 12.11 -1.69 5.16
CA LYS A 271 12.03 -2.98 5.84
C LYS A 271 13.40 -3.47 6.29
N ARG A 272 14.44 -3.28 5.46
CA ARG A 272 15.83 -3.56 5.82
C ARG A 272 16.25 -2.76 7.06
N ALA A 273 15.93 -1.47 7.10
CA ALA A 273 16.26 -0.62 8.24
C ALA A 273 15.59 -1.10 9.54
N TYR A 274 14.31 -1.45 9.46
CA TYR A 274 13.57 -2.03 10.59
C TYR A 274 14.23 -3.32 11.08
N ASN A 275 14.53 -4.24 10.17
CA ASN A 275 15.18 -5.52 10.51
C ASN A 275 16.59 -5.31 11.09
N ASN A 276 17.36 -4.35 10.60
CA ASN A 276 18.66 -4.00 11.17
C ASN A 276 18.53 -3.48 12.60
N HIS A 277 17.55 -2.60 12.86
CA HIS A 277 17.34 -2.10 14.22
C HIS A 277 16.87 -3.20 15.20
N LEU A 278 16.11 -4.19 14.72
CA LEU A 278 15.79 -5.39 15.50
C LEU A 278 17.05 -6.22 15.79
N ALA A 279 17.89 -6.44 14.78
CA ALA A 279 19.11 -7.25 14.91
C ALA A 279 20.17 -6.60 15.83
N ASP A 280 20.29 -5.27 15.77
CA ASP A 280 21.22 -4.48 16.58
C ASP A 280 20.64 -4.08 17.94
N GLU A 281 19.46 -4.61 18.30
CA GLU A 281 18.75 -4.35 19.56
C GLU A 281 18.48 -2.84 19.83
N THR A 282 18.43 -2.02 18.78
CA THR A 282 18.06 -0.59 18.86
C THR A 282 16.55 -0.36 18.68
N TRP A 283 15.83 -1.44 18.38
CA TRP A 283 14.38 -1.54 18.45
C TRP A 283 13.97 -2.90 19.03
N GLY A 284 12.82 -2.96 19.69
CA GLY A 284 12.26 -4.16 20.31
C GLY A 284 11.18 -3.82 21.33
N ALA A 285 10.63 -4.83 22.01
CA ALA A 285 9.51 -4.66 22.93
C ALA A 285 9.76 -3.62 24.04
N ASP A 286 10.96 -3.60 24.63
CA ASP A 286 11.34 -2.61 25.65
C ASP A 286 11.42 -1.20 25.08
N HIS A 287 11.90 -1.05 23.84
CA HIS A 287 11.97 0.23 23.14
C HIS A 287 10.57 0.75 22.79
N GLN A 288 9.69 -0.15 22.35
CA GLN A 288 8.29 0.16 22.10
C GLN A 288 7.59 0.62 23.39
N LEU A 289 7.79 -0.11 24.50
CA LEU A 289 7.25 0.26 25.81
C LEU A 289 7.75 1.63 26.25
N ASN A 290 9.05 1.86 26.17
CA ASN A 290 9.68 3.14 26.53
C ASN A 290 9.20 4.29 25.65
N PHE A 291 8.99 4.03 24.35
CA PHE A 291 8.41 5.01 23.44
C PHE A 291 6.99 5.39 23.85
N ILE A 292 6.11 4.42 24.09
CA ILE A 292 4.73 4.67 24.52
C ILE A 292 4.70 5.40 25.87
N ALA A 293 5.50 4.96 26.84
CA ALA A 293 5.63 5.61 28.15
C ALA A 293 6.16 7.04 28.03
N GLY A 294 7.14 7.27 27.14
CA GLY A 294 7.71 8.59 26.85
C GLY A 294 6.68 9.55 26.28
N ILE A 295 5.85 9.12 25.32
CA ILE A 295 4.73 9.92 24.81
C ILE A 295 3.76 10.27 25.95
N GLY A 296 3.44 9.29 26.82
CA GLY A 296 2.58 9.51 27.98
C GLY A 296 3.13 10.60 28.92
N SER A 297 4.43 10.54 29.24
CA SER A 297 5.10 11.53 30.09
C SER A 297 5.12 12.92 29.43
N GLU A 298 5.52 13.02 28.16
CA GLU A 298 5.58 14.31 27.45
C GLU A 298 4.22 15.02 27.45
N ILE A 299 3.12 14.26 27.44
CA ILE A 299 1.78 14.84 27.48
C ILE A 299 1.39 15.29 28.88
N GLN A 300 1.70 14.51 29.91
CA GLN A 300 1.46 14.92 31.29
C GLN A 300 2.15 16.25 31.60
N ASP A 301 3.41 16.39 31.19
CA ASP A 301 4.18 17.62 31.34
C ASP A 301 3.49 18.79 30.63
N ARG A 302 3.00 18.60 29.40
CA ARG A 302 2.31 19.64 28.63
C ARG A 302 0.94 20.04 29.19
N VAL A 303 0.19 19.08 29.74
CA VAL A 303 -1.08 19.37 30.41
C VAL A 303 -0.83 20.22 31.65
N GLU A 304 0.19 19.86 32.45
CA GLU A 304 0.57 20.62 33.64
C GLU A 304 1.06 22.02 33.29
N GLU A 305 1.89 22.19 32.25
CA GLU A 305 2.30 23.52 31.73
C GLU A 305 1.08 24.40 31.40
N LYS A 306 0.04 23.84 30.76
CA LYS A 306 -1.18 24.58 30.42
C LYS A 306 -2.01 24.93 31.64
N LEU A 307 -2.13 24.02 32.61
CA LEU A 307 -2.84 24.28 33.87
C LEU A 307 -2.15 25.40 34.67
N GLN A 308 -0.82 25.39 34.73
CA GLN A 308 -0.05 26.44 35.39
C GLN A 308 -0.23 27.80 34.72
N ALA A 309 -0.18 27.86 33.38
CA ALA A 309 -0.42 29.11 32.64
C ALA A 309 -1.82 29.70 32.93
N ILE A 310 -2.86 28.86 33.02
CA ILE A 310 -4.23 29.31 33.35
C ILE A 310 -4.30 29.81 34.79
N ARG A 311 -3.65 29.13 35.74
CA ARG A 311 -3.61 29.57 37.14
C ARG A 311 -2.98 30.95 37.28
N LEU A 312 -1.85 31.19 36.59
CA LEU A 312 -1.18 32.49 36.59
C LEU A 312 -2.06 33.60 36.00
N MET A 313 -2.79 33.33 34.91
CA MET A 313 -3.74 34.30 34.34
C MET A 313 -4.88 34.66 35.29
N LEU A 314 -5.40 33.69 36.04
CA LEU A 314 -6.46 33.93 37.02
C LEU A 314 -5.96 34.75 38.22
N GLU A 315 -4.70 34.57 38.62
CA GLU A 315 -4.07 35.36 39.68
C GLU A 315 -3.80 36.81 39.23
N GLU A 316 -3.46 37.05 37.96
CA GLU A 316 -3.25 38.39 37.40
C GLU A 316 -4.56 39.18 37.16
N ASP A 317 -5.68 38.50 36.90
CA ASP A 317 -7.00 39.13 36.72
C ASP A 317 -7.67 39.50 38.07
N GLU A 318 -7.13 39.03 39.20
CA GLU A 318 -7.61 39.31 40.57
C GLU A 318 -6.89 40.50 41.26
N GLU A 319 -5.82 41.07 40.66
CA GLU A 319 -5.10 42.28 41.12
C GLU A 319 -5.57 43.60 40.47
#